data_AF-A0A6A4G1E2-F1
#
_entry.id   AF-A0A6A4G1E2-F1
#
_cell.length_a   1.000
_cell.length_b   1.000
_cell.length_c   1.000
_cell.angle_alpha   90.00
_cell.angle_beta   90.00
_cell.angle_gamma   90.00
#
_symmetry.space_group_name_H-M   'P 1'
#
loop_
_entity.id
_entity.type
_entity.pdbx_description
1 polymer ?
#
loop_
_entity_poly.entity_id
_entity_poly.type
_entity_poly.pdbx_seq_one_letter_code
_entity_poly.pdbx_strand_id
1 'polypeptide(L)'
;MPQAELPVVRLLLQRQSHHPLLEGFPKAARIGDLPLFLGEAGAAQDAAFLEANGIQAVIALGTGNLIEKPCDALLIDILDMEEELLLPHFDECIQFLKKHLMREETPAAVLVHCVYGQSRSASICVAYLMATQSLTLLEAYDVVQKARPCISINPGFLRQLELFQRMGNDPDIMGGTPAHAELRTMVARRQRMKTGSPEIVATPQLTRPGSSLCCRKCNYVLGTTRNQLSHTSSDTTGGACAGIFVEPMKWMTTDPSFVWSNDGKLLCPSCKAKLGSWNWIGVKCNCKCFVSPAFQLVPSRIQTRVL
;
A
#
# COMPACT_ATOMS: atom_id res chain seq x y z
N MET A 1 -10.97 3.45 16.65
CA MET A 1 -12.30 3.19 16.09
C MET A 1 -12.13 2.18 14.96
N PRO A 2 -13.04 1.21 14.77
CA PRO A 2 -12.99 0.39 13.57
C PRO A 2 -13.07 1.34 12.37
N GLN A 3 -12.11 1.27 11.45
CA GLN A 3 -12.26 1.97 10.16
C GLN A 3 -13.56 1.47 9.55
N ALA A 4 -14.49 2.38 9.24
CA ALA A 4 -15.73 2.00 8.59
C ALA A 4 -15.39 1.23 7.32
N GLU A 5 -15.84 -0.02 7.25
CA GLU A 5 -15.54 -0.89 6.11
C GLU A 5 -16.16 -0.28 4.84
N LEU A 6 -15.34 -0.19 3.79
CA LEU A 6 -15.70 0.48 2.55
C LEU A 6 -16.87 -0.25 1.87
N PRO A 7 -17.82 0.48 1.23
CA PRO A 7 -19.01 -0.15 0.66
C PRO A 7 -18.73 -1.30 -0.30
N VAL A 8 -17.74 -1.15 -1.19
CA VAL A 8 -17.36 -2.20 -2.15
C VAL A 8 -16.73 -3.41 -1.47
N VAL A 9 -15.88 -3.19 -0.46
CA VAL A 9 -15.24 -4.27 0.30
C VAL A 9 -16.32 -5.07 1.05
N ARG A 10 -17.24 -4.38 1.74
CA ARG A 10 -18.35 -5.01 2.45
C ARG A 10 -19.24 -5.83 1.53
N LEU A 11 -19.55 -5.31 0.33
CA LEU A 11 -20.32 -6.01 -0.68
C LEU A 11 -19.63 -7.32 -1.12
N LEU A 12 -18.34 -7.26 -1.41
CA LEU A 12 -17.57 -8.43 -1.85
C LEU A 12 -17.45 -9.48 -0.73
N LEU A 13 -17.24 -9.06 0.51
CA LEU A 13 -17.23 -9.97 1.67
C LEU A 13 -18.58 -10.66 1.87
N GLN A 14 -19.69 -9.94 1.69
CA GLN A 14 -21.03 -10.53 1.75
C GLN A 14 -21.28 -11.51 0.61
N ARG A 15 -20.74 -11.26 -0.59
CA ARG A 15 -20.81 -12.23 -1.72
C ARG A 15 -20.01 -13.49 -1.38
N GLN A 16 -18.82 -13.32 -0.80
CA GLN A 16 -17.94 -14.40 -0.40
C GLN A 16 -18.53 -15.32 0.67
N SER A 17 -19.39 -14.83 1.57
CA SER A 17 -20.02 -15.66 2.61
C SER A 17 -21.01 -16.69 2.08
N HIS A 18 -21.43 -16.57 0.82
CA HIS A 18 -22.34 -17.50 0.14
C HIS A 18 -21.63 -18.38 -0.90
N HIS A 19 -20.30 -18.47 -0.85
CA HIS A 19 -19.55 -19.20 -1.85
C HIS A 19 -19.84 -20.72 -1.85
N PRO A 20 -19.88 -21.33 -3.04
CA PRO A 20 -19.94 -22.78 -3.16
C PRO A 20 -18.69 -23.44 -2.55
N LEU A 21 -18.85 -24.66 -2.03
CA LEU A 21 -17.73 -25.49 -1.59
C LEU A 21 -16.75 -25.72 -2.74
N LEU A 22 -15.47 -25.88 -2.42
CA LEU A 22 -14.39 -26.01 -3.41
C LEU A 22 -14.45 -27.27 -4.29
N GLU A 23 -15.32 -28.21 -3.95
CA GLU A 23 -15.47 -29.46 -4.69
C GLU A 23 -16.01 -29.21 -6.10
N GLY A 24 -15.31 -29.74 -7.10
CA GLY A 24 -15.74 -29.74 -8.50
C GLY A 24 -15.25 -28.57 -9.35
N PHE A 25 -14.46 -27.64 -8.80
CA PHE A 25 -13.82 -26.61 -9.62
C PHE A 25 -12.55 -27.14 -10.31
N PRO A 26 -12.25 -26.71 -11.54
CA PRO A 26 -11.02 -27.10 -12.24
C PRO A 26 -9.79 -26.58 -11.48
N LYS A 27 -8.63 -27.25 -11.59
CA LYS A 27 -7.37 -26.83 -10.94
C LYS A 27 -6.97 -25.38 -11.31
N ALA A 28 -7.26 -24.96 -12.52
CA ALA A 28 -7.08 -23.59 -13.00
C ALA A 28 -8.14 -23.22 -14.05
N ALA A 29 -8.35 -21.93 -14.27
CA ALA A 29 -9.29 -21.40 -15.25
C ALA A 29 -8.70 -20.19 -15.99
N ARG A 30 -9.03 -20.06 -17.28
CA ARG A 30 -8.65 -18.92 -18.12
C ARG A 30 -9.54 -17.71 -17.84
N ILE A 31 -8.96 -16.53 -17.73
CA ILE A 31 -9.66 -15.28 -17.43
C ILE A 31 -10.07 -14.56 -18.71
N GLY A 32 -11.38 -14.63 -19.02
CA GLY A 32 -11.93 -14.03 -20.23
C GLY A 32 -11.21 -14.54 -21.49
N ASP A 33 -10.93 -13.63 -22.43
CA ASP A 33 -10.22 -13.95 -23.67
C ASP A 33 -8.70 -13.84 -23.55
N LEU A 34 -8.18 -13.39 -22.40
CA LEU A 34 -6.75 -13.22 -22.18
C LEU A 34 -6.06 -14.59 -22.06
N PRO A 35 -4.81 -14.74 -22.52
CA PRO A 35 -4.01 -15.93 -22.23
C PRO A 35 -3.50 -15.92 -20.77
N LEU A 36 -4.37 -15.59 -19.82
CA LEU A 36 -4.12 -15.48 -18.39
C LEU A 36 -4.93 -16.54 -17.65
N PHE A 37 -4.26 -17.35 -16.83
CA PHE A 37 -4.87 -18.40 -16.03
C PHE A 37 -4.75 -18.10 -14.55
N LEU A 38 -5.80 -18.38 -13.79
CA LEU A 38 -5.82 -18.38 -12.33
C LEU A 38 -5.98 -19.82 -11.84
N GLY A 39 -5.07 -20.26 -10.98
CA GLY A 39 -5.07 -21.64 -10.49
C GLY A 39 -4.57 -21.85 -9.07
N GLU A 40 -4.67 -23.10 -8.64
CA GLU A 40 -4.11 -23.64 -7.41
C GLU A 40 -2.70 -24.23 -7.65
N ALA A 41 -2.02 -24.66 -6.58
CA ALA A 41 -0.65 -25.18 -6.66
C ALA A 41 -0.54 -26.42 -7.56
N GLY A 42 -1.55 -27.29 -7.53
CA GLY A 42 -1.61 -28.50 -8.37
C GLY A 42 -1.65 -28.22 -9.87
N ALA A 43 -2.04 -27.01 -10.31
CA ALA A 43 -1.97 -26.63 -11.73
C ALA A 43 -0.54 -26.30 -12.19
N ALA A 44 0.29 -25.75 -11.29
CA ALA A 44 1.70 -25.46 -11.58
C ALA A 44 2.58 -26.72 -11.54
N GLN A 45 2.08 -27.78 -10.90
CA GLN A 45 2.70 -29.10 -10.79
C GLN A 45 2.15 -30.10 -11.82
N ASP A 46 1.47 -29.63 -12.86
CA ASP A 46 0.85 -30.47 -13.88
C ASP A 46 1.44 -30.09 -15.25
N ALA A 47 2.56 -30.72 -15.61
CA ALA A 47 3.27 -30.43 -16.85
C ALA A 47 2.38 -30.58 -18.10
N ALA A 48 1.47 -31.56 -18.10
CA ALA A 48 0.53 -31.78 -19.20
C ALA A 48 -0.47 -30.62 -19.31
N PHE A 49 -0.98 -30.11 -18.18
CA PHE A 49 -1.82 -28.91 -18.16
C PHE A 49 -1.08 -27.67 -18.68
N LEU A 50 0.16 -27.45 -18.21
CA LEU A 50 0.99 -26.32 -18.66
C LEU A 50 1.24 -26.38 -20.16
N GLU A 51 1.55 -27.56 -20.70
CA GLU A 51 1.76 -27.79 -22.13
C GLU A 51 0.50 -27.61 -22.96
N ALA A 52 -0.60 -28.23 -22.56
CA ALA A 52 -1.86 -28.18 -23.31
C ALA A 52 -2.42 -26.75 -23.41
N ASN A 53 -2.10 -25.88 -22.44
CA ASN A 53 -2.53 -24.48 -22.41
C ASN A 53 -1.45 -23.51 -22.90
N GLY A 54 -0.29 -24.00 -23.36
CA GLY A 54 0.80 -23.16 -23.86
C GLY A 54 1.36 -22.19 -22.81
N ILE A 55 1.33 -22.57 -21.53
CA ILE A 55 1.81 -21.74 -20.43
C ILE A 55 3.34 -21.71 -20.45
N GLN A 56 3.92 -20.51 -20.58
CA GLN A 56 5.37 -20.30 -20.65
C GLN A 56 5.90 -19.49 -19.46
N ALA A 57 5.01 -18.90 -18.67
CA ALA A 57 5.37 -18.13 -17.49
C ALA A 57 4.42 -18.35 -16.32
N VAL A 58 4.94 -18.20 -15.10
CA VAL A 58 4.19 -18.46 -13.86
C VAL A 58 4.48 -17.38 -12.81
N ILE A 59 3.44 -16.89 -12.15
CA ILE A 59 3.55 -16.14 -10.89
C ILE A 59 3.08 -17.06 -9.76
N ALA A 60 3.97 -17.37 -8.82
CA ALA A 60 3.68 -18.22 -7.67
C ALA A 60 3.66 -17.39 -6.37
N LEU A 61 2.52 -17.40 -5.68
CA LEU A 61 2.31 -16.63 -4.45
C LEU A 61 2.27 -17.55 -3.23
N GLY A 62 3.33 -17.50 -2.42
CA GLY A 62 3.53 -18.29 -1.20
C GLY A 62 4.71 -19.25 -1.26
N THR A 63 5.26 -19.57 -0.09
CA THR A 63 6.44 -20.42 0.08
C THR A 63 6.22 -21.84 -0.45
N GLY A 64 7.23 -22.42 -1.13
CA GLY A 64 7.22 -23.83 -1.54
C GLY A 64 6.37 -24.15 -2.77
N ASN A 65 5.81 -23.14 -3.43
CA ASN A 65 5.10 -23.28 -4.69
C ASN A 65 6.08 -23.49 -5.86
N LEU A 66 6.55 -24.73 -6.01
CA LEU A 66 7.47 -25.15 -7.06
C LEU A 66 6.71 -25.48 -8.37
N ILE A 67 7.36 -25.22 -9.50
CA ILE A 67 6.84 -25.48 -10.85
C ILE A 67 7.50 -26.76 -11.38
N GLU A 68 6.74 -27.61 -12.07
CA GLU A 68 7.24 -28.88 -12.61
C GLU A 68 8.00 -28.71 -13.94
N LYS A 69 7.57 -27.75 -14.78
CA LYS A 69 8.16 -27.47 -16.10
C LYS A 69 9.05 -26.22 -16.06
N PRO A 70 10.15 -26.14 -16.86
CA PRO A 70 10.86 -24.88 -17.06
C PRO A 70 9.95 -23.83 -17.69
N CYS A 71 9.55 -22.85 -16.87
CA CYS A 71 8.82 -21.64 -17.25
C CYS A 71 9.58 -20.43 -16.72
N ASP A 72 9.39 -19.25 -17.33
CA ASP A 72 9.81 -18.00 -16.68
C ASP A 72 8.96 -17.81 -15.41
N ALA A 73 9.57 -17.55 -14.26
CA ALA A 73 8.88 -17.63 -12.98
C ALA A 73 9.14 -16.40 -12.11
N LEU A 74 8.06 -15.85 -11.55
CA LEU A 74 8.11 -14.83 -10.49
C LEU A 74 7.57 -15.44 -9.19
N LEU A 75 8.40 -15.43 -8.14
CA LEU A 75 8.06 -15.98 -6.83
C LEU A 75 7.85 -14.84 -5.82
N ILE A 76 6.66 -14.76 -5.26
CA ILE A 76 6.31 -13.79 -4.21
C ILE A 76 6.07 -14.56 -2.91
N ASP A 77 6.97 -14.42 -1.95
CA ASP A 77 6.83 -15.06 -0.65
C ASP A 77 5.88 -14.26 0.25
N ILE A 78 4.61 -14.65 0.23
CA ILE A 78 3.55 -13.99 1.00
C ILE A 78 2.52 -14.99 1.53
N LEU A 79 2.12 -14.78 2.79
CA LEU A 79 1.07 -15.55 3.46
C LEU A 79 -0.32 -15.00 3.10
N ASP A 80 -1.35 -15.82 3.32
CA ASP A 80 -2.75 -15.45 3.06
C ASP A 80 -3.42 -14.90 4.32
N MET A 81 -2.87 -13.82 4.86
CA MET A 81 -3.30 -13.20 6.11
C MET A 81 -3.70 -11.75 5.87
N GLU A 82 -4.66 -11.23 6.65
CA GLU A 82 -5.16 -9.86 6.47
C GLU A 82 -4.11 -8.79 6.75
N GLU A 83 -3.09 -9.12 7.54
CA GLU A 83 -1.98 -8.25 7.93
C GLU A 83 -0.87 -8.20 6.88
N GLU A 84 -0.88 -9.10 5.91
CA GLU A 84 0.09 -9.14 4.82
C GLU A 84 -0.15 -8.01 3.81
N LEU A 85 0.93 -7.42 3.31
CA LEU A 85 0.89 -6.35 2.30
C LEU A 85 1.21 -6.95 0.94
N LEU A 86 0.17 -7.22 0.13
CA LEU A 86 0.30 -7.67 -1.25
C LEU A 86 0.44 -6.51 -2.23
N LEU A 87 -0.16 -5.35 -1.94
CA LEU A 87 -0.16 -4.20 -2.84
C LEU A 87 1.23 -3.71 -3.27
N PRO A 88 2.27 -3.70 -2.42
CA PRO A 88 3.63 -3.37 -2.84
C PRO A 88 4.19 -4.27 -3.96
N HIS A 89 3.64 -5.48 -4.13
CA HIS A 89 4.03 -6.45 -5.16
C HIS A 89 3.22 -6.30 -6.46
N PHE A 90 2.24 -5.39 -6.53
CA PHE A 90 1.40 -5.23 -7.71
C PHE A 90 2.21 -4.79 -8.93
N ASP A 91 3.15 -3.84 -8.77
CA ASP A 91 3.95 -3.35 -9.89
C ASP A 91 4.77 -4.45 -10.57
N GLU A 92 5.58 -5.18 -9.80
CA GLU A 92 6.39 -6.28 -10.33
C GLU A 92 5.54 -7.39 -10.96
N CYS A 93 4.40 -7.74 -10.35
CA CYS A 93 3.48 -8.73 -10.90
C CYS A 93 2.82 -8.27 -12.20
N ILE A 94 2.34 -7.02 -12.24
CA ILE A 94 1.69 -6.44 -13.42
C ILE A 94 2.70 -6.30 -14.57
N GLN A 95 3.92 -5.86 -14.29
CA GLN A 95 4.98 -5.78 -15.29
C GLN A 95 5.35 -7.16 -15.83
N PHE A 96 5.45 -8.17 -14.97
CA PHE A 96 5.68 -9.56 -15.39
C PHE A 96 4.55 -10.07 -16.29
N LEU A 97 3.29 -9.80 -15.94
CA LEU A 97 2.14 -10.15 -16.77
C LEU A 97 2.17 -9.42 -18.11
N LYS A 98 2.39 -8.10 -18.13
CA LYS A 98 2.51 -7.31 -19.36
C LYS A 98 3.61 -7.85 -20.29
N LYS A 99 4.80 -8.15 -19.73
CA LYS A 99 5.96 -8.70 -20.46
C LYS A 99 5.63 -9.97 -21.26
N HIS A 100 4.71 -10.81 -20.78
CA HIS A 100 4.37 -12.08 -21.41
C HIS A 100 3.06 -12.04 -22.19
N LEU A 101 2.02 -11.39 -21.66
CA LEU A 101 0.69 -11.34 -22.25
C LEU A 101 0.58 -10.34 -23.42
N MET A 102 1.44 -9.32 -23.47
CA MET A 102 1.38 -8.24 -24.48
C MET A 102 2.55 -8.28 -25.46
N ARG A 103 3.21 -9.44 -25.65
CA ARG A 103 4.27 -9.59 -26.66
C ARG A 103 3.70 -9.45 -28.06
N GLU A 104 4.36 -8.66 -28.91
CA GLU A 104 3.91 -8.34 -30.26
C GLU A 104 3.89 -9.54 -31.22
N GLU A 105 4.86 -10.46 -31.09
CA GLU A 105 4.99 -11.59 -32.01
C GLU A 105 4.08 -12.77 -31.63
N THR A 106 4.15 -13.22 -30.38
CA THR A 106 3.31 -14.30 -29.84
C THR A 106 3.02 -14.05 -28.36
N PRO A 107 1.76 -13.75 -27.98
CA PRO A 107 1.36 -13.69 -26.58
C PRO A 107 1.62 -15.05 -25.91
N ALA A 108 2.37 -15.04 -24.82
CA ALA A 108 2.63 -16.25 -24.04
C ALA A 108 1.57 -16.38 -22.95
N ALA A 109 1.05 -17.60 -22.74
CA ALA A 109 0.10 -17.81 -21.66
C ALA A 109 0.82 -17.80 -20.31
N VAL A 110 0.18 -17.16 -19.32
CA VAL A 110 0.70 -17.01 -17.96
C VAL A 110 -0.24 -17.63 -16.94
N LEU A 111 0.30 -18.41 -16.01
CA LEU A 111 -0.43 -18.92 -14.84
C LEU A 111 -0.11 -18.08 -13.60
N VAL A 112 -1.12 -17.55 -12.94
CA VAL A 112 -1.01 -16.94 -11.61
C VAL A 112 -1.62 -17.89 -10.61
N HIS A 113 -0.84 -18.36 -9.64
CA HIS A 113 -1.32 -19.34 -8.67
C HIS A 113 -0.84 -19.07 -7.24
N CYS A 114 -1.57 -19.66 -6.30
CA CYS A 114 -1.16 -19.78 -4.91
C CYS A 114 -1.47 -21.22 -4.45
N VAL A 115 -1.75 -21.45 -3.16
CA VAL A 115 -2.10 -22.80 -2.68
C VAL A 115 -3.43 -23.28 -3.27
N TYR A 116 -4.51 -22.51 -3.09
CA TYR A 116 -5.88 -22.90 -3.52
C TYR A 116 -6.43 -22.10 -4.71
N GLY A 117 -5.70 -21.08 -5.17
CA GLY A 117 -6.17 -20.23 -6.25
C GLY A 117 -7.38 -19.36 -5.91
N GLN A 118 -7.52 -18.92 -4.66
CA GLN A 118 -8.72 -18.20 -4.18
C GLN A 118 -8.49 -16.74 -3.80
N SER A 119 -7.39 -16.44 -3.11
CA SER A 119 -7.17 -15.14 -2.47
C SER A 119 -5.96 -14.41 -3.04
N ARG A 120 -4.72 -14.84 -2.71
CA ARG A 120 -3.47 -14.22 -3.20
C ARG A 120 -3.40 -14.07 -4.72
N SER A 121 -3.54 -15.18 -5.44
CA SER A 121 -3.46 -15.19 -6.91
C SER A 121 -4.64 -14.48 -7.57
N ALA A 122 -5.84 -14.67 -7.04
CA ALA A 122 -7.02 -13.95 -7.52
C ALA A 122 -6.83 -12.43 -7.38
N SER A 123 -6.23 -11.96 -6.27
CA SER A 123 -5.94 -10.55 -6.05
C SER A 123 -5.00 -9.97 -7.11
N ILE A 124 -3.94 -10.70 -7.49
CA ILE A 124 -3.04 -10.27 -8.57
C ILE A 124 -3.76 -10.21 -9.92
N CYS A 125 -4.61 -11.19 -10.23
CA CYS A 125 -5.42 -11.16 -11.45
C CYS A 125 -6.38 -9.96 -11.48
N VAL A 126 -7.06 -9.67 -10.36
CA VAL A 126 -7.95 -8.50 -10.23
C VAL A 126 -7.14 -7.21 -10.42
N ALA A 127 -6.02 -7.04 -9.73
CA ALA A 127 -5.15 -5.87 -9.86
C ALA A 127 -4.66 -5.66 -11.30
N TYR A 128 -4.28 -6.74 -11.99
CA TYR A 128 -3.87 -6.67 -13.40
C TYR A 128 -4.99 -6.14 -14.31
N LEU A 129 -6.22 -6.64 -14.16
CA LEU A 129 -7.36 -6.16 -14.95
C LEU A 129 -7.69 -4.69 -14.64
N MET A 130 -7.65 -4.30 -13.36
CA MET A 130 -7.83 -2.90 -12.96
C MET A 130 -6.80 -1.98 -13.64
N ALA A 131 -5.52 -2.38 -13.63
CA ALA A 131 -4.41 -1.58 -14.16
C ALA A 131 -4.36 -1.54 -15.71
N THR A 132 -4.81 -2.58 -16.39
CA THR A 132 -4.65 -2.71 -17.86
C THR A 132 -5.92 -2.42 -18.65
N GLN A 133 -7.09 -2.55 -18.02
CA GLN A 133 -8.39 -2.35 -18.66
C GLN A 133 -9.19 -1.22 -18.00
N SER A 134 -8.59 -0.49 -17.05
CA SER A 134 -9.22 0.61 -16.32
C SER A 134 -10.53 0.22 -15.62
N LEU A 135 -10.66 -1.05 -15.23
CA LEU A 135 -11.82 -1.55 -14.53
C LEU A 135 -11.81 -1.10 -13.06
N THR A 136 -13.00 -0.92 -12.50
CA THR A 136 -13.18 -0.83 -11.06
C THR A 136 -12.86 -2.17 -10.39
N LEU A 137 -12.61 -2.15 -9.07
CA LEU A 137 -12.44 -3.36 -8.26
C LEU A 137 -13.61 -4.32 -8.44
N LEU A 138 -14.85 -3.81 -8.44
CA LEU A 138 -16.03 -4.66 -8.57
C LEU A 138 -16.09 -5.34 -9.95
N GLU A 139 -15.87 -4.58 -11.02
CA GLU A 139 -15.87 -5.11 -12.40
C GLU A 139 -14.74 -6.11 -12.63
N ALA A 140 -13.52 -5.80 -12.18
CA ALA A 140 -12.39 -6.70 -12.29
C ALA A 140 -12.61 -7.98 -11.46
N TYR A 141 -13.16 -7.85 -10.25
CA TYR A 141 -13.53 -9.00 -9.41
C TYR A 141 -14.55 -9.89 -10.13
N ASP A 142 -15.57 -9.30 -10.76
CA ASP A 142 -16.62 -10.06 -11.47
C ASP A 142 -16.05 -10.85 -12.66
N VAL A 143 -15.10 -10.27 -13.40
CA VAL A 143 -14.40 -10.97 -14.50
C VAL A 143 -13.64 -12.19 -13.98
N VAL A 144 -12.89 -12.03 -12.87
CA VAL A 144 -12.12 -13.14 -12.28
C VAL A 144 -13.05 -14.18 -11.65
N GLN A 145 -14.11 -13.77 -10.95
CA GLN A 145 -15.08 -14.69 -10.35
C GLN A 145 -15.83 -15.49 -11.40
N LYS A 146 -16.18 -14.89 -12.54
CA LYS A 146 -16.81 -15.60 -13.66
C LYS A 146 -15.92 -16.72 -14.19
N ALA A 147 -14.61 -16.49 -14.28
CA ALA A 147 -13.64 -17.49 -14.70
C ALA A 147 -13.44 -18.59 -13.65
N ARG A 148 -13.34 -18.21 -12.37
CA ARG A 148 -13.15 -19.14 -11.25
C ARG A 148 -14.14 -18.81 -10.12
N PRO A 149 -15.33 -19.44 -10.09
CA PRO A 149 -16.39 -19.08 -9.14
C PRO A 149 -16.07 -19.33 -7.67
N CYS A 150 -14.95 -19.99 -7.34
CA CYS A 150 -14.53 -20.24 -5.97
C CYS A 150 -13.59 -19.18 -5.38
N ILE A 151 -13.28 -18.07 -6.09
CA ILE A 151 -12.40 -17.04 -5.51
C ILE A 151 -12.96 -16.49 -4.20
N SER A 152 -12.10 -16.30 -3.21
CA SER A 152 -12.47 -15.77 -1.91
C SER A 152 -11.27 -15.00 -1.39
N ILE A 153 -11.23 -13.69 -1.69
CA ILE A 153 -10.11 -12.83 -1.35
C ILE A 153 -10.22 -12.41 0.11
N ASN A 154 -9.14 -12.52 0.87
CA ASN A 154 -9.19 -12.13 2.28
C ASN A 154 -9.48 -10.62 2.44
N PRO A 155 -10.09 -10.19 3.56
CA PRO A 155 -10.47 -8.79 3.75
C PRO A 155 -9.31 -7.79 3.65
N GLY A 156 -8.10 -8.17 4.08
CA GLY A 156 -6.90 -7.35 3.99
C GLY A 156 -6.49 -7.06 2.54
N PHE A 157 -6.57 -8.04 1.67
CA PHE A 157 -6.29 -7.88 0.24
C PHE A 157 -7.42 -7.14 -0.50
N LEU A 158 -8.69 -7.33 -0.13
CA LEU A 158 -9.78 -6.51 -0.68
C LEU A 158 -9.61 -5.03 -0.34
N ARG A 159 -9.23 -4.69 0.90
CA ARG A 159 -8.91 -3.31 1.29
C ARG A 159 -7.72 -2.74 0.50
N GLN A 160 -6.73 -3.57 0.23
CA GLN A 160 -5.59 -3.19 -0.61
C GLN A 160 -6.01 -2.95 -2.06
N LEU A 161 -6.82 -3.82 -2.67
CA LEU A 161 -7.35 -3.60 -4.01
C LEU A 161 -8.23 -2.33 -4.09
N GLU A 162 -8.99 -2.02 -3.04
CA GLU A 162 -9.72 -0.76 -2.98
C GLU A 162 -8.78 0.45 -2.90
N LEU A 163 -7.71 0.35 -2.10
CA LEU A 163 -6.68 1.38 -2.04
C LEU A 163 -6.00 1.57 -3.41
N PHE A 164 -5.76 0.48 -4.14
CA PHE A 164 -5.25 0.50 -5.51
C PHE A 164 -6.19 1.26 -6.45
N GLN A 165 -7.51 1.06 -6.33
CA GLN A 165 -8.49 1.84 -7.09
C GLN A 165 -8.39 3.33 -6.77
N ARG A 166 -8.23 3.70 -5.50
CA ARG A 166 -8.05 5.10 -5.07
C ARG A 166 -6.69 5.70 -5.50
N MET A 167 -5.71 4.85 -5.80
CA MET A 167 -4.46 5.25 -6.46
C MET A 167 -4.64 5.53 -7.96
N GLY A 168 -5.83 5.26 -8.51
CA GLY A 168 -6.11 5.41 -9.95
C GLY A 168 -5.70 4.17 -10.75
N ASN A 169 -5.66 3.00 -10.11
CA ASN A 169 -5.14 1.75 -10.68
C ASN A 169 -3.67 1.86 -11.14
N ASP A 170 -2.92 2.78 -10.53
CA ASP A 170 -1.49 3.01 -10.77
C ASP A 170 -0.65 2.19 -9.78
N PRO A 171 0.20 1.26 -10.25
CA PRO A 171 1.04 0.46 -9.37
C PRO A 171 2.27 1.20 -8.82
N ASP A 172 2.55 2.45 -9.25
CA ASP A 172 3.67 3.22 -8.74
C ASP A 172 3.48 3.62 -7.27
N ILE A 173 4.24 2.99 -6.37
CA ILE A 173 4.23 3.28 -4.92
C ILE A 173 4.58 4.75 -4.61
N MET A 174 5.34 5.41 -5.48
CA MET A 174 5.82 6.79 -5.30
C MET A 174 4.85 7.85 -5.84
N GLY A 175 3.65 7.44 -6.29
CA GLY A 175 2.62 8.36 -6.75
C GLY A 175 2.27 9.46 -5.73
N GLY A 176 1.77 10.58 -6.26
CA GLY A 176 1.53 11.81 -5.50
C GLY A 176 0.19 11.90 -4.77
N THR A 177 -0.71 10.91 -4.92
CA THR A 177 -2.07 11.00 -4.36
C THR A 177 -2.11 10.66 -2.86
N PRO A 178 -3.17 11.06 -2.12
CA PRO A 178 -3.35 10.65 -0.73
C PRO A 178 -3.40 9.13 -0.52
N ALA A 179 -3.88 8.37 -1.51
CA ALA A 179 -3.90 6.91 -1.45
C ALA A 179 -2.48 6.30 -1.51
N HIS A 180 -1.59 6.87 -2.33
CA HIS A 180 -0.18 6.48 -2.34
C HIS A 180 0.51 6.78 -0.99
N ALA A 181 0.17 7.90 -0.36
CA ALA A 181 0.67 8.23 0.97
C ALA A 181 0.19 7.25 2.05
N GLU A 182 -1.06 6.77 1.94
CA GLU A 182 -1.60 5.71 2.79
C GLU A 182 -0.81 4.40 2.62
N LEU A 183 -0.54 3.98 1.37
CA LEU A 183 0.31 2.81 1.09
C LEU A 183 1.70 2.95 1.72
N ARG A 184 2.39 4.07 1.46
CA ARG A 184 3.73 4.31 2.04
C ARG A 184 3.71 4.26 3.56
N THR A 185 2.62 4.74 4.17
CA THR A 185 2.40 4.63 5.62
C THR A 185 2.24 3.18 6.07
N MET A 186 1.47 2.36 5.34
CA MET A 186 1.29 0.94 5.64
C MET A 186 2.62 0.18 5.57
N VAL A 187 3.42 0.41 4.51
CA VAL A 187 4.75 -0.19 4.32
C VAL A 187 5.69 0.23 5.45
N ALA A 188 5.79 1.53 5.72
CA ALA A 188 6.63 2.04 6.80
C ALA A 188 6.21 1.50 8.16
N ARG A 189 4.90 1.35 8.42
CA ARG A 189 4.38 0.78 9.67
C ARG A 189 4.78 -0.69 9.82
N ARG A 190 4.64 -1.49 8.76
CA ARG A 190 5.07 -2.90 8.76
C ARG A 190 6.56 -3.03 9.08
N GLN A 191 7.39 -2.19 8.48
CA GLN A 191 8.83 -2.17 8.74
C GLN A 191 9.16 -1.76 10.19
N ARG A 192 8.46 -0.75 10.75
CA ARG A 192 8.59 -0.36 12.15
C ARG A 192 8.20 -1.50 13.10
N MET A 193 7.13 -2.22 12.82
CA MET A 193 6.73 -3.38 13.64
C MET A 193 7.74 -4.51 13.56
N LYS A 194 8.32 -4.77 12.38
CA LYS A 194 9.32 -5.84 12.18
C LYS A 194 10.65 -5.53 12.86
N THR A 195 11.13 -4.28 12.79
CA THR A 195 12.42 -3.87 13.36
C THR A 195 12.34 -3.38 14.79
N GLY A 196 11.15 -3.03 15.28
CA GLY A 196 10.95 -2.34 16.56
C GLY A 196 11.50 -0.91 16.58
N SER A 197 11.92 -0.36 15.44
CA SER A 197 12.58 0.95 15.37
C SER A 197 12.00 1.85 14.28
N PRO A 198 11.90 3.17 14.52
CA PRO A 198 11.59 4.13 13.48
C PRO A 198 12.88 4.49 12.72
N GLU A 199 13.16 3.82 11.60
CA GLU A 199 14.42 4.00 10.84
C GLU A 199 14.60 5.41 10.23
N ILE A 200 13.51 6.17 10.04
CA ILE A 200 13.56 7.49 9.40
C ILE A 200 13.17 8.57 10.40
N VAL A 201 14.16 9.08 11.10
CA VAL A 201 13.96 10.20 12.01
C VAL A 201 15.12 11.17 11.91
N ALA A 202 14.84 12.38 11.41
CA ALA A 202 15.83 13.43 11.28
C ALA A 202 16.41 13.80 12.67
N THR A 203 17.73 13.95 12.73
CA THR A 203 18.38 14.53 13.91
C THR A 203 18.44 16.04 13.72
N PRO A 204 17.80 16.86 14.58
CA PRO A 204 17.87 18.30 14.44
C PRO A 204 19.32 18.77 14.54
N GLN A 205 19.82 19.46 13.50
CA GLN A 205 21.18 19.98 13.46
C GLN A 205 21.28 21.28 14.25
N LEU A 206 21.30 21.16 15.58
CA LEU A 206 21.25 22.28 16.54
C LEU A 206 22.52 23.15 16.57
N THR A 207 23.62 22.74 15.92
CA THR A 207 24.95 23.35 16.04
C THR A 207 25.30 24.33 14.92
N ARG A 208 24.39 24.60 13.97
CA ARG A 208 24.64 25.48 12.82
C ARG A 208 23.97 26.85 13.01
N PRO A 209 24.56 27.95 12.49
CA PRO A 209 23.92 29.26 12.50
C PRO A 209 22.55 29.21 11.83
N GLY A 210 21.52 29.71 12.52
CA GLY A 210 20.17 29.75 11.97
C GLY A 210 19.07 29.94 13.02
N SER A 211 17.85 30.09 12.52
CA SER A 211 16.64 30.22 13.32
C SER A 211 16.23 28.88 13.92
N SER A 212 16.23 28.81 15.25
CA SER A 212 15.79 27.67 16.04
C SER A 212 14.29 27.74 16.34
N LEU A 213 13.63 26.59 16.26
CA LEU A 213 12.23 26.42 16.65
C LEU A 213 12.20 25.98 18.11
N CYS A 214 11.62 26.80 18.98
CA CYS A 214 11.56 26.57 20.41
C CYS A 214 10.11 26.42 20.89
N CYS A 215 9.92 25.63 21.95
CA CYS A 215 8.67 25.63 22.70
C CYS A 215 8.45 27.02 23.33
N ARG A 216 7.30 27.65 23.06
CA ARG A 216 6.96 28.97 23.62
C ARG A 216 6.83 28.97 25.16
N LYS A 217 6.51 27.82 25.77
CA LYS A 217 6.32 27.72 27.24
C LYS A 217 7.64 27.64 28.02
N CYS A 218 8.65 26.97 27.48
CA CYS A 218 9.87 26.64 28.25
C CYS A 218 11.18 26.90 27.48
N ASN A 219 11.11 27.47 26.29
CA ASN A 219 12.26 27.76 25.41
C ASN A 219 13.05 26.53 24.93
N TYR A 220 12.64 25.30 25.29
CA TYR A 220 13.29 24.08 24.82
C TYR A 220 13.38 24.05 23.29
N VAL A 221 14.58 23.79 22.76
CA VAL A 221 14.82 23.77 21.32
C VAL A 221 14.33 22.45 20.73
N LEU A 222 13.39 22.55 19.79
CA LEU A 222 12.72 21.43 19.16
C LEU A 222 13.37 21.06 17.81
N GLY A 223 14.01 22.01 17.16
CA GLY A 223 14.65 21.83 15.86
C GLY A 223 15.03 23.16 15.23
N THR A 224 15.27 23.15 13.93
CA THR A 224 15.64 24.36 13.17
C THR A 224 14.59 24.66 12.10
N THR A 225 14.59 25.88 11.57
CA THR A 225 13.73 26.23 10.42
C THR A 225 14.02 25.38 9.18
N ARG A 226 15.21 24.76 9.08
CA ARG A 226 15.56 23.84 7.97
C ARG A 226 14.80 22.53 8.02
N ASN A 227 14.28 22.16 9.19
CA ASN A 227 13.43 20.98 9.32
C ASN A 227 11.99 21.26 8.86
N GLN A 228 11.64 22.50 8.50
CA GLN A 228 10.29 22.82 8.05
C GLN A 228 10.06 22.38 6.61
N LEU A 229 8.92 21.74 6.37
CA LEU A 229 8.48 21.33 5.05
C LEU A 229 7.74 22.49 4.37
N SER A 230 8.34 23.00 3.31
CA SER A 230 7.68 23.99 2.44
C SER A 230 6.62 23.32 1.58
N HIS A 231 5.44 23.91 1.52
CA HIS A 231 4.40 23.52 0.58
C HIS A 231 3.60 24.76 0.18
N THR A 232 3.35 24.90 -1.13
CA THR A 232 2.67 26.04 -1.75
C THR A 232 1.45 25.55 -2.50
N SER A 233 0.32 26.27 -2.42
CA SER A 233 -0.85 25.90 -3.22
C SER A 233 -0.55 26.12 -4.69
N SER A 234 -0.91 25.15 -5.54
CA SER A 234 -0.94 25.31 -6.99
C SER A 234 -2.02 26.31 -7.43
N ASP A 235 -3.05 26.50 -6.59
CA ASP A 235 -4.14 27.42 -6.85
C ASP A 235 -3.83 28.80 -6.26
N THR A 236 -3.93 29.84 -7.10
CA THR A 236 -3.78 31.27 -6.77
C THR A 236 -4.83 31.81 -5.78
N THR A 237 -5.77 30.97 -5.34
CA THR A 237 -6.85 31.28 -4.39
C THR A 237 -6.63 30.72 -2.99
N GLY A 238 -5.52 30.00 -2.75
CA GLY A 238 -5.17 29.41 -1.46
C GLY A 238 -4.68 30.45 -0.45
N GLY A 239 -5.36 30.56 0.70
CA GLY A 239 -4.91 31.40 1.82
C GLY A 239 -3.52 30.98 2.34
N ALA A 240 -2.80 31.92 2.96
CA ALA A 240 -1.45 31.71 3.49
C ALA A 240 -1.37 30.48 4.41
N CYS A 241 -0.36 29.62 4.20
CA CYS A 241 -0.13 28.45 5.03
C CYS A 241 0.19 28.86 6.47
N ALA A 242 -0.76 28.65 7.37
CA ALA A 242 -0.60 28.96 8.79
C ALA A 242 0.01 27.81 9.60
N GLY A 243 0.18 26.60 9.06
CA GLY A 243 0.72 25.46 9.79
C GLY A 243 2.25 25.36 9.69
N ILE A 244 2.93 25.04 10.80
CA ILE A 244 4.36 24.69 10.77
C ILE A 244 4.46 23.18 10.61
N PHE A 245 4.78 22.70 9.40
CA PHE A 245 5.04 21.29 9.14
C PHE A 245 6.53 21.05 9.15
N VAL A 246 6.96 19.93 9.74
CA VAL A 246 8.37 19.58 9.87
C VAL A 246 8.63 18.13 9.50
N GLU A 247 9.88 17.79 9.21
CA GLU A 247 10.31 16.39 9.16
C GLU A 247 10.17 15.71 10.53
N PRO A 248 9.87 14.40 10.60
CA PRO A 248 9.86 13.67 11.86
C PRO A 248 11.24 13.73 12.54
N MET A 249 11.29 14.14 13.81
CA MET A 249 12.54 14.30 14.57
C MET A 249 12.64 13.37 15.78
N LYS A 250 13.88 13.08 16.25
CA LYS A 250 14.15 12.03 17.24
C LYS A 250 13.36 12.18 18.54
N TRP A 251 13.13 13.42 18.96
CA TRP A 251 12.37 13.69 20.17
C TRP A 251 10.87 13.39 20.03
N MET A 252 10.33 13.29 18.81
CA MET A 252 8.92 13.00 18.55
C MET A 252 8.59 11.51 18.72
N THR A 253 9.61 10.64 18.68
CA THR A 253 9.44 9.19 18.71
C THR A 253 9.56 8.61 20.11
N THR A 254 9.61 9.46 21.14
CA THR A 254 9.68 9.00 22.54
C THR A 254 8.36 8.42 23.04
N ASP A 255 7.25 8.71 22.36
CA ASP A 255 5.95 8.13 22.65
C ASP A 255 5.86 6.71 22.06
N PRO A 256 5.62 5.66 22.88
CA PRO A 256 5.49 4.29 22.38
C PRO A 256 4.41 4.12 21.30
N SER A 257 3.38 4.97 21.29
CA SER A 257 2.32 4.94 20.27
C SER A 257 2.84 5.26 18.86
N PHE A 258 4.02 5.87 18.72
CA PHE A 258 4.63 6.18 17.43
C PHE A 258 4.86 4.95 16.54
N VAL A 259 5.12 3.80 17.15
CA VAL A 259 5.34 2.52 16.44
C VAL A 259 4.01 1.94 15.95
N TRP A 260 2.96 2.01 16.77
CA TRP A 260 1.73 1.24 16.57
C TRP A 260 0.58 2.05 15.97
N SER A 261 0.56 3.37 16.16
CA SER A 261 -0.52 4.27 15.75
C SER A 261 -0.20 5.03 14.47
N ASN A 262 -1.26 5.46 13.77
CA ASN A 262 -1.16 6.29 12.56
C ASN A 262 -1.23 7.81 12.85
N ASP A 263 -1.70 8.19 14.03
CA ASP A 263 -1.75 9.57 14.49
C ASP A 263 -1.44 9.67 15.98
N GLY A 264 -1.16 10.90 16.41
CA GLY A 264 -0.93 11.19 17.81
C GLY A 264 -0.63 12.65 18.10
N LYS A 265 -0.22 12.91 19.35
CA LYS A 265 0.08 14.25 19.85
C LYS A 265 1.59 14.45 19.89
N LEU A 266 2.04 15.67 19.58
CA LEU A 266 3.42 16.10 19.79
C LEU A 266 3.50 16.85 21.12
N LEU A 267 4.28 16.32 22.07
CA LEU A 267 4.48 16.91 23.39
C LEU A 267 5.91 17.44 23.52
N CYS A 268 6.07 18.58 24.21
CA CYS A 268 7.39 19.12 24.49
C CYS A 268 8.21 18.15 25.36
N PRO A 269 9.45 17.78 24.98
CA PRO A 269 10.27 16.86 25.76
C PRO A 269 10.52 17.34 27.19
N SER A 270 10.72 18.66 27.35
CA SER A 270 10.98 19.31 28.63
C SER A 270 9.71 19.55 29.46
N CYS A 271 8.77 20.37 28.99
CA CYS A 271 7.65 20.83 29.82
C CYS A 271 6.33 20.07 29.60
N LYS A 272 6.33 19.04 28.74
CA LYS A 272 5.17 18.20 28.36
C LYS A 272 3.96 18.94 27.77
N ALA A 273 4.07 20.24 27.49
CA ALA A 273 3.01 20.99 26.82
C ALA A 273 2.73 20.43 25.42
N LYS A 274 1.44 20.38 25.03
CA LYS A 274 1.04 19.99 23.67
C LYS A 274 1.54 21.04 22.68
N LEU A 275 2.42 20.61 21.78
CA LEU A 275 3.00 21.42 20.71
C LEU A 275 2.24 21.29 19.39
N GLY A 276 1.60 20.15 19.17
CA GLY A 276 0.88 19.86 17.94
C GLY A 276 0.43 18.41 17.83
N SER A 277 0.43 17.89 16.62
CA SER A 277 -0.01 16.53 16.28
C SER A 277 0.76 15.98 15.10
N TRP A 278 0.80 14.65 15.01
CA TRP A 278 1.37 13.94 13.88
C TRP A 278 0.33 13.01 13.26
N ASN A 279 0.43 12.78 11.95
CA ASN A 279 -0.34 11.80 11.20
C ASN A 279 0.54 11.25 10.08
N TRP A 280 0.74 9.94 10.05
CA TRP A 280 1.59 9.30 9.04
C TRP A 280 0.99 9.32 7.64
N ILE A 281 -0.33 9.13 7.52
CA ILE A 281 -1.06 9.16 6.25
C ILE A 281 -0.94 10.54 5.63
N GLY A 282 -1.09 11.58 6.45
CA GLY A 282 -1.01 12.98 6.06
C GLY A 282 -2.28 13.75 6.42
N VAL A 283 -2.24 15.06 6.20
CA VAL A 283 -3.40 15.95 6.45
C VAL A 283 -3.52 16.98 5.33
N LYS A 284 -4.75 17.43 5.08
CA LYS A 284 -5.00 18.58 4.21
C LYS A 284 -4.73 19.86 4.98
N CYS A 285 -3.73 20.62 4.57
CA CYS A 285 -3.41 21.92 5.14
C CYS A 285 -4.50 22.96 4.77
N ASN A 286 -4.56 24.06 5.51
CA ASN A 286 -5.43 25.19 5.21
C ASN A 286 -5.17 25.79 3.83
N CYS A 287 -3.92 25.74 3.34
CA CYS A 287 -3.57 26.13 1.96
C CYS A 287 -3.94 25.06 0.92
N LYS A 288 -4.74 24.05 1.29
CA LYS A 288 -5.29 22.97 0.45
C LYS A 288 -4.29 21.90 -0.02
N CYS A 289 -2.99 22.10 0.15
CA CYS A 289 -2.00 21.05 -0.09
C CYS A 289 -2.19 19.87 0.88
N PHE A 290 -2.06 18.65 0.35
CA PHE A 290 -1.92 17.46 1.18
C PHE A 290 -0.46 17.30 1.58
N VAL A 291 -0.19 17.25 2.88
CA VAL A 291 1.16 17.07 3.42
C VAL A 291 1.27 15.68 4.03
N SER A 292 2.26 14.90 3.61
CA SER A 292 2.52 13.55 4.13
C SER A 292 4.02 13.23 4.16
N PRO A 293 4.55 12.67 5.27
CA PRO A 293 3.86 12.52 6.55
C PRO A 293 3.61 13.89 7.22
N ALA A 294 2.52 14.03 7.96
CA ALA A 294 2.11 15.31 8.52
C ALA A 294 2.54 15.44 9.98
N PHE A 295 3.68 16.07 10.23
CA PHE A 295 4.14 16.44 11.57
C PHE A 295 3.94 17.95 11.77
N GLN A 296 2.78 18.30 12.35
CA GLN A 296 2.32 19.68 12.43
C GLN A 296 2.52 20.24 13.84
N LEU A 297 3.28 21.33 13.94
CA LEU A 297 3.40 22.15 15.13
C LEU A 297 2.44 23.34 15.06
N VAL A 298 1.81 23.66 16.20
CA VAL A 298 0.86 24.77 16.32
C VAL A 298 1.63 26.08 16.48
N PRO A 299 1.49 27.07 15.57
CA PRO A 299 2.28 28.31 15.61
C PRO A 299 2.19 29.06 16.93
N SER A 300 1.01 29.09 17.57
CA SER A 300 0.83 29.78 18.85
C SER A 300 1.57 29.12 20.03
N ARG A 301 2.07 27.89 19.84
CA ARG A 301 2.85 27.12 20.82
C ARG A 301 4.35 27.11 20.53
N ILE A 302 4.75 27.64 19.37
CA ILE A 302 6.13 27.68 18.88
C ILE A 302 6.61 29.13 18.80
N GLN A 303 7.90 29.33 18.99
CA GLN A 303 8.56 30.59 18.70
C GLN A 303 9.88 30.33 17.98
N THR A 304 10.29 31.29 17.17
CA THR A 304 11.56 31.24 16.46
C THR A 304 12.58 32.10 17.19
N ARG A 305 13.76 31.57 17.47
CA ARG A 305 14.87 32.32 18.07
C ARG A 305 16.09 32.22 17.16
N VAL A 306 16.77 33.34 16.92
CA VAL A 306 18.12 33.31 16.36
C VAL A 306 19.04 32.96 17.54
N LEU A 307 19.77 31.85 17.42
CA LEU A 307 20.82 31.46 18.36
C LEU A 307 22.18 31.91 17.81
#